data_AF-A0A7C1KVI7-F1
#
_entry.id   AF-A0A7C1KVI7-F1
#
_cell.length_a   1.000
_cell.length_b   1.000
_cell.length_c   1.000
_cell.angle_alpha   90.00
_cell.angle_beta   90.00
_cell.angle_gamma   90.00
#
_symmetry.space_group_name_H-M   'P 1'
#
loop_
_entity.id
_entity.type
_entity.pdbx_description
1 polymer ?
#
loop_
_entity_poly.entity_id
_entity_poly.type
_entity_poly.pdbx_seq_one_letter_code
_entity_poly.pdbx_strand_id
1 'polypeptide(L)' 'MDISKLTITSFQKGLREKKFSALEIARAVFENIEERDGDIGAYLRILKDDAYAQAEAVDIRIAEHREVPPLGGV' A
#
# COMPACT_ATOMS: atom_id res chain seq x y z
N MET A 1 -6.70 6.11 -6.69
CA MET A 1 -5.77 5.56 -7.71
C MET A 1 -6.28 4.20 -8.15
N ASP A 2 -6.15 3.81 -9.41
CA ASP A 2 -6.58 2.47 -9.86
C ASP A 2 -5.53 1.42 -9.48
N ILE A 3 -5.64 0.92 -8.26
CA ILE A 3 -4.73 -0.10 -7.70
C ILE A 3 -4.75 -1.42 -8.47
N SER A 4 -5.83 -1.72 -9.21
CA SER A 4 -5.98 -2.98 -9.94
C SER A 4 -4.98 -3.15 -11.09
N LYS A 5 -4.37 -2.04 -11.52
CA LYS A 5 -3.36 -2.02 -12.60
C LYS A 5 -1.92 -2.05 -12.09
N LEU A 6 -1.72 -1.99 -10.77
CA LEU A 6 -0.38 -2.09 -10.19
C LEU A 6 0.03 -3.57 -10.11
N THR A 7 1.24 -3.85 -10.60
CA THR A 7 1.93 -5.11 -10.34
C THR A 7 2.93 -4.88 -9.22
N ILE A 8 3.42 -5.93 -8.56
CA ILE A 8 4.44 -5.82 -7.51
C ILE A 8 5.67 -5.04 -8.02
N THR A 9 6.08 -5.28 -9.26
CA THR A 9 7.21 -4.60 -9.90
C THR A 9 6.92 -3.11 -10.17
N SER A 10 5.73 -2.77 -10.70
CA SER A 10 5.39 -1.36 -10.96
C SER A 10 5.13 -0.58 -9.67
N PHE A 11 4.62 -1.25 -8.64
CA PHE A 11 4.48 -0.70 -7.30
C PHE A 11 5.86 -0.33 -6.72
N GLN A 12 6.79 -1.29 -6.63
CA GLN A 12 8.14 -1.05 -6.11
C GLN A 12 8.87 0.06 -6.88
N LYS A 13 8.76 0.06 -8.20
CA LYS A 13 9.33 1.12 -9.05
C LYS A 13 8.72 2.48 -8.73
N GLY A 14 7.38 2.57 -8.68
CA GLY A 14 6.68 3.81 -8.38
C GLY A 14 7.00 4.37 -7.00
N LEU A 15 7.13 3.49 -6.01
CA LEU A 15 7.48 3.84 -4.64
C LEU A 15 8.91 4.41 -4.54
N ARG A 16 9.90 3.77 -5.20
CA ARG A 16 11.29 4.25 -5.26
C ARG A 16 11.43 5.55 -6.07
N GLU A 17 10.64 5.70 -7.12
CA GLU A 17 10.55 6.91 -7.94
C GLU A 17 9.71 8.02 -7.27
N LYS A 18 9.18 7.79 -6.06
CA LYS A 18 8.33 8.72 -5.30
C LYS A 18 7.11 9.22 -6.10
N LYS A 19 6.54 8.35 -6.96
CA LYS A 19 5.32 8.63 -7.73
C LYS A 19 4.05 8.61 -6.88
N PHE A 20 4.11 7.86 -5.79
CA PHE A 20 3.11 7.75 -4.73
C PHE A 20 3.82 7.27 -3.46
N SER A 21 3.14 7.41 -2.33
CA SER A 21 3.56 6.84 -1.05
C SER A 21 2.92 5.47 -0.81
N ALA A 22 3.51 4.64 0.05
CA ALA A 22 2.92 3.39 0.49
C ALA A 22 1.59 3.65 1.22
N LEU A 23 1.50 4.73 2.01
CA LEU A 23 0.28 5.11 2.70
C LEU A 23 -0.86 5.48 1.72
N GLU A 24 -0.55 6.18 0.63
CA GLU A 24 -1.54 6.51 -0.42
C GLU A 24 -2.12 5.23 -1.06
N ILE A 25 -1.29 4.23 -1.33
CA ILE A 25 -1.76 2.97 -1.89
C ILE A 25 -2.54 2.16 -0.87
N ALA A 26 -2.08 2.08 0.39
CA ALA A 26 -2.81 1.41 1.46
C ALA A 26 -4.21 2.01 1.64
N ARG A 27 -4.34 3.35 1.60
CA ARG A 27 -5.64 4.04 1.64
C ARG A 27 -6.55 3.60 0.49
N ALA A 28 -6.05 3.61 -0.73
CA ALA A 28 -6.81 3.18 -1.90
C ALA A 28 -7.25 1.71 -1.83
N VAL A 29 -6.43 0.82 -1.24
CA VAL A 29 -6.79 -0.58 -1.00
C VAL A 29 -7.95 -0.69 0.00
N PHE A 30 -7.88 0.00 1.14
CA PHE A 30 -8.97 -0.07 2.13
C PHE A 30 -10.25 0.60 1.63
N GLU A 31 -10.17 1.69 0.85
CA GLU A 31 -11.33 2.26 0.17
C GLU A 31 -12.00 1.23 -0.76
N ASN A 32 -11.20 0.45 -1.50
CA ASN A 32 -11.75 -0.60 -2.37
C ASN A 32 -12.38 -1.76 -1.58
N ILE A 33 -11.80 -2.13 -0.44
CA ILE A 33 -12.37 -3.13 0.48
C ILE A 33 -13.72 -2.62 1.02
N GLU A 34 -13.77 -1.37 1.49
CA GLU A 34 -15.00 -0.75 2.02
C GLU A 34 -16.11 -0.68 0.96
N GLU A 35 -15.76 -0.42 -0.30
CA GLU A 35 -16.73 -0.35 -1.40
C GLU A 35 -17.24 -1.72 -1.86
N ARG A 36 -16.39 -2.76 -1.85
CA ARG A 36 -16.68 -4.00 -2.59
C ARG A 36 -16.81 -5.26 -1.74
N ASP A 37 -16.17 -5.29 -0.57
CA ASP A 37 -16.08 -6.55 0.19
C ASP A 37 -17.41 -6.94 0.85
N GLY A 38 -18.35 -5.99 1.01
CA GLY A 38 -19.71 -6.29 1.47
C GLY A 38 -20.46 -7.27 0.56
N ASP A 39 -20.18 -7.24 -0.75
CA ASP A 39 -20.79 -8.13 -1.74
C ASP A 39 -19.99 -9.42 -1.95
N ILE A 40 -18.67 -9.35 -1.81
CA ILE A 40 -17.74 -10.45 -2.14
C ILE A 40 -17.50 -11.36 -0.93
N GLY A 41 -17.37 -10.78 0.27
CA GLY A 41 -17.04 -11.49 1.50
C GLY A 41 -15.65 -12.14 1.46
N ALA A 42 -14.64 -11.46 0.92
CA ALA A 42 -13.29 -11.99 0.77
C ALA A 42 -12.43 -11.87 2.04
N TYR A 43 -12.67 -10.86 2.90
CA TYR A 43 -11.86 -10.63 4.09
C TYR A 43 -12.62 -11.01 5.38
N LEU A 44 -11.91 -11.67 6.29
CA LEU A 44 -12.45 -12.04 7.61
C LEU A 44 -12.17 -11.00 8.69
N ARG A 45 -11.04 -10.27 8.56
CA ARG A 45 -10.59 -9.26 9.51
C ARG A 45 -9.80 -8.18 8.81
N ILE A 46 -10.06 -6.94 9.21
CA ILE A 46 -9.39 -5.74 8.70
C ILE A 46 -8.41 -5.22 9.77
N LEU A 47 -7.16 -4.97 9.36
CA LEU A 47 -6.09 -4.42 10.20
C LEU A 47 -5.62 -3.05 9.67
N LYS A 48 -6.58 -2.13 9.52
CA LYS A 48 -6.38 -0.84 8.84
C LYS A 48 -5.29 0.01 9.48
N ASP A 49 -5.37 0.20 10.79
CA ASP A 49 -4.44 1.06 11.53
C ASP A 49 -3.01 0.50 11.52
N ASP A 50 -2.85 -0.82 11.70
CA ASP A 50 -1.55 -1.48 11.64
C ASP A 50 -0.92 -1.39 10.25
N ALA A 51 -1.73 -1.56 9.20
CA ALA A 51 -1.28 -1.43 7.81
C ALA A 51 -0.85 0.00 7.48
N TYR A 52 -1.58 1.01 7.96
CA TYR A 52 -1.20 2.42 7.80
C TYR A 52 0.11 2.74 8.53
N ALA A 53 0.26 2.29 9.78
CA ALA A 53 1.50 2.50 10.53
C ALA A 53 2.72 1.85 9.83
N GLN A 54 2.55 0.66 9.26
CA GLN A 54 3.60 -0.01 8.49
C GLN A 54 3.92 0.73 7.19
N ALA A 55 2.91 1.20 6.46
CA ALA A 55 3.08 1.97 5.23
C ALA A 55 3.83 3.28 5.48
N GLU A 56 3.44 4.03 6.52
CA GLU A 56 4.16 5.24 6.95
C GLU A 56 5.62 4.96 7.29
N ALA A 57 5.91 3.85 7.97
CA ALA A 57 7.28 3.46 8.28
C ALA A 57 8.12 3.12 7.02
N VAL A 58 7.49 2.67 5.94
CA VAL A 58 8.16 2.48 4.64
C VAL A 58 8.41 3.83 3.99
N ASP A 59 7.42 4.72 3.98
CA ASP A 59 7.54 6.06 3.41
C ASP A 59 8.65 6.88 4.09
N ILE A 60 8.75 6.79 5.42
CA ILE A 60 9.84 7.40 6.20
C ILE A 60 11.20 6.85 5.76
N ARG A 61 11.36 5.53 5.62
CA ARG A 61 12.63 4.93 5.17
C ARG A 61 13.05 5.45 3.79
N ILE A 62 12.09 5.61 2.88
CA ILE A 62 12.35 6.14 1.53
C ILE A 62 12.73 7.62 1.59
N ALA A 63 12.07 8.41 2.43
CA ALA A 63 12.42 9.81 2.66
C ALA A 63 13.85 9.95 3.22
N GLU A 64 14.25 9.04 4.10
CA GLU A 64 15.59 8.95 4.69
C GLU A 64 16.65 8.33 3.76
N HIS A 65 16.30 7.97 2.52
CA HIS A 65 17.18 7.28 1.56
C HIS A 65 17.77 5.96 2.10
N ARG A 66 17.04 5.32 3.01
CA ARG A 66 17.38 3.98 3.53
C ARG A 66 16.88 2.90 2.57
N GLU A 67 17.53 1.75 2.64
CA GLU A 67 17.12 0.59 1.85
C GLU A 67 15.74 0.08 2.31
N VAL A 68 14.86 -0.15 1.34
CA VAL A 68 13.58 -0.81 1.54
C VAL A 68 13.68 -2.25 1.04
N PRO A 69 13.21 -3.24 1.81
CA PRO A 69 13.18 -4.64 1.38
C PRO A 69 12.47 -4.83 0.03
N PRO A 70 12.73 -5.93 -0.70
CA PRO A 70 12.15 -6.16 -2.04
C PRO A 70 10.62 -6.05 -2.11
N LEU A 71 9.92 -6.36 -1.01
CA LEU A 71 8.46 -6.25 -0.87
C LEU A 71 8.03 -5.22 0.17
N GLY A 72 8.93 -4.34 0.61
CA GLY A 72 8.57 -3.31 1.59
C GLY A 72 7.51 -2.35 1.01
N GLY A 73 6.35 -2.30 1.67
CA GLY A 73 5.19 -1.48 1.28
C GLY A 73 4.14 -2.21 0.43
N VAL A 74 4.40 -3.46 0.01
CA VAL A 74 3.45 -4.34 -0.70
C VAL A 74 2.67 -5.17 0.30
#